data_AF-A0A6C0BGL0-F1
#
_entry.id   AF-A0A6C0BGL0-F1
#
_cell.length_a   1.000
_cell.length_b   1.000
_cell.length_c   1.000
_cell.angle_alpha   90.00
_cell.angle_beta   90.00
_cell.angle_gamma   90.00
#
_symmetry.space_group_name_H-M   'P 1'
#
loop_
_entity.id
_entity.type
_entity.pdbx_description
1 polymer ?
#
loop_
_entity_poly.entity_id
_entity_poly.type
_entity_poly.pdbx_seq_one_letter_code
_entity_poly.pdbx_strand_id
1 'polypeptide(L)'
;MQKAVNQHLQERIKILSDKLDRKCLSWNLSITWDIVKDNLDKPWSWNDISLNPKITWKIMKDNFDKPWSWNGISLNPKITWKIVKDNFDKPWSCANPDITWDIVKDNLI
;
A
#
# COMPACT_ATOMS: atom_id res chain seq x y z
N MET A 1 9.60 -0.94 -21.67
CA MET A 1 9.27 0.42 -21.18
C MET A 1 9.25 0.51 -19.66
N GLN A 2 8.51 -0.34 -18.93
CA GLN A 2 8.45 -0.32 -17.46
C GLN A 2 9.83 -0.48 -16.75
N LYS A 3 10.72 -1.33 -17.29
CA LYS A 3 12.05 -1.59 -16.72
C LYS A 3 12.96 -0.35 -16.69
N ALA A 4 12.94 0.47 -17.75
CA ALA A 4 13.74 1.69 -17.83
C ALA A 4 13.23 2.78 -16.88
N VAL A 5 11.91 2.91 -16.74
CA VAL A 5 11.28 3.83 -15.77
C VAL A 5 11.64 3.43 -14.33
N ASN A 6 11.56 2.14 -14.01
CA ASN A 6 11.93 1.65 -12.68
C ASN A 6 13.42 1.88 -12.39
N GLN A 7 14.31 1.69 -13.36
CA GLN A 7 15.74 1.95 -13.20
C GLN A 7 16.04 3.43 -12.92
N HIS A 8 15.45 4.35 -13.68
CA HIS A 8 15.61 5.79 -13.45
C HIS A 8 15.06 6.22 -12.06
N LEU A 9 13.95 5.63 -11.62
CA LEU A 9 13.40 5.89 -10.27
C LEU A 9 14.33 5.38 -9.16
N GLN A 10 14.96 4.22 -9.33
CA GLN A 10 15.95 3.68 -8.39
C GLN A 10 17.16 4.61 -8.26
N GLU A 11 17.69 5.11 -9.37
CA GLU A 11 18.80 6.07 -9.38
C GLU A 11 18.45 7.36 -8.64
N ARG A 12 17.26 7.91 -8.89
CA ARG A 12 16.78 9.11 -8.16
C ARG A 12 16.61 8.86 -6.67
N ILE A 13 16.07 7.70 -6.28
CA ILE A 13 15.89 7.35 -4.87
C ILE A 13 17.22 7.16 -4.16
N LYS A 14 18.21 6.56 -4.82
CA LYS A 14 19.57 6.45 -4.29
C LYS A 14 20.16 7.83 -3.98
N ILE A 15 20.07 8.75 -4.94
CA ILE A 15 20.55 10.14 -4.75
C ILE A 15 19.79 10.85 -3.64
N LEU A 16 18.47 10.67 -3.56
CA LEU A 16 17.64 11.30 -2.55
C LEU A 16 17.84 10.70 -1.15
N SER A 17 18.14 9.41 -1.03
CA SER A 17 18.36 8.77 0.26
C SER A 17 19.63 9.21 0.96
N ASP A 18 20.61 9.70 0.20
CA ASP A 18 21.82 10.31 0.76
C ASP A 18 21.54 11.73 1.29
N LYS A 19 20.38 12.31 0.94
CA LYS A 19 20.01 13.71 1.25
C LYS A 19 18.77 13.84 2.14
N LEU A 20 17.90 12.84 2.17
CA LEU A 20 16.60 12.85 2.85
C LEU A 20 16.46 11.63 3.76
N ASP A 21 15.74 11.81 4.86
CA ASP A 21 15.33 10.70 5.72
C ASP A 21 14.50 9.69 4.89
N ARG A 22 14.81 8.40 5.04
CA ARG A 22 14.09 7.29 4.41
C ARG A 22 12.60 7.28 4.78
N LYS A 23 12.24 7.82 5.94
CA LYS A 23 10.83 8.08 6.30
C LYS A 23 10.16 9.04 5.32
N CYS A 24 10.81 10.13 4.92
CA CYS A 24 10.27 11.07 3.93
C CYS A 24 10.07 10.41 2.56
N LEU A 25 10.98 9.49 2.18
CA LEU A 25 10.82 8.73 0.95
C LEU A 25 9.56 7.86 0.98
N SER A 26 9.21 7.28 2.14
CA SER A 26 8.02 6.42 2.30
C SER A 26 6.70 7.11 1.92
N TRP A 27 6.62 8.43 2.06
CA TRP A 27 5.47 9.25 1.66
C TRP A 27 5.37 9.52 0.16
N ASN A 28 6.41 9.21 -0.61
CA ASN A 28 6.44 9.53 -2.02
C ASN A 28 5.56 8.57 -2.82
N LEU A 29 4.47 9.09 -3.39
CA LEU A 29 3.53 8.36 -4.24
C LEU A 29 4.17 7.75 -5.50
N SER A 30 5.39 8.15 -5.84
CA SER A 30 6.17 7.54 -6.93
C SER A 30 6.81 6.20 -6.56
N ILE A 31 6.92 5.87 -5.26
CA ILE A 31 7.44 4.59 -4.81
C ILE A 31 6.55 3.44 -5.28
N THR A 32 7.20 2.40 -5.76
CA THR A 32 6.59 1.13 -6.16
C THR A 32 6.99 0.04 -5.18
N TRP A 33 6.25 -1.08 -5.20
CA TRP A 33 6.62 -2.24 -4.42
C TRP A 33 8.02 -2.77 -4.75
N ASP A 34 8.41 -2.82 -6.02
CA ASP A 34 9.74 -3.29 -6.43
C ASP A 34 10.86 -2.51 -5.73
N ILE A 35 10.71 -1.18 -5.61
CA ILE A 35 11.68 -0.34 -4.91
C ILE A 35 11.77 -0.71 -3.42
N VAL A 36 10.62 -0.89 -2.77
CA VAL A 36 10.57 -1.29 -1.35
C VAL A 36 11.19 -2.67 -1.17
N LYS A 37 10.83 -3.62 -2.04
CA LYS A 37 11.29 -5.01 -2.05
C LYS A 37 12.81 -5.10 -2.22
N ASP A 38 13.39 -4.32 -3.13
CA ASP A 38 14.83 -4.30 -3.39
C ASP A 38 15.64 -3.65 -2.24
N ASN A 39 14.97 -3.03 -1.26
CA ASN A 39 15.59 -2.29 -0.16
C ASN A 39 14.90 -2.59 1.18
N LEU A 40 14.48 -3.83 1.42
CA LEU A 40 13.74 -4.21 2.64
C LEU A 40 14.56 -4.06 3.93
N ASP A 41 15.89 -3.97 3.83
CA ASP A 41 16.82 -3.70 4.94
C ASP A 41 16.76 -2.25 5.44
N LYS A 42 16.09 -1.35 4.70
CA LYS A 42 16.00 0.07 5.05
C LYS A 42 14.80 0.37 5.95
N PRO A 43 14.89 1.43 6.79
CA PRO A 43 13.80 1.80 7.70
C PRO A 43 12.68 2.49 6.92
N TRP A 44 11.74 1.69 6.45
CA TRP A 44 10.52 2.16 5.78
C TRP A 44 9.43 2.50 6.79
N SER A 45 8.66 3.56 6.52
CA SER A 45 7.40 3.80 7.21
C SER A 45 6.29 3.00 6.53
N TRP A 46 5.96 1.86 7.12
CA TRP A 46 4.96 0.96 6.57
C TRP A 46 3.55 1.54 6.58
N ASN A 47 3.24 2.46 7.50
CA ASN A 47 1.99 3.21 7.47
C ASN A 47 1.85 4.01 6.17
N ASP A 48 2.92 4.71 5.77
CA ASP A 48 2.89 5.58 4.58
C ASP A 48 2.91 4.77 3.29
N ILE A 49 3.69 3.68 3.27
CA ILE A 49 3.69 2.74 2.14
C ILE A 49 2.30 2.10 1.98
N SER A 50 1.62 1.75 3.06
CA SER A 50 0.28 1.12 3.00
C SER A 50 -0.79 2.06 2.44
N LEU A 51 -0.60 3.37 2.58
CA LEU A 51 -1.47 4.40 2.00
C LEU A 51 -1.22 4.64 0.50
N ASN A 52 -0.12 4.12 -0.04
CA ASN A 52 0.26 4.40 -1.43
C ASN A 52 -0.67 3.64 -2.41
N PRO A 53 -1.41 4.33 -3.30
CA PRO A 53 -2.38 3.71 -4.22
C PRO A 53 -1.76 2.82 -5.31
N LYS A 54 -0.42 2.84 -5.43
CA LYS A 54 0.34 1.91 -6.29
C LYS A 54 0.60 0.56 -5.61
N ILE A 55 0.55 0.51 -4.28
CA ILE A 55 0.50 -0.76 -3.54
C ILE A 55 -0.93 -1.30 -3.66
N THR A 56 -1.07 -2.45 -4.30
CA THR A 56 -2.38 -3.07 -4.56
C THR A 56 -2.69 -4.13 -3.52
N TRP A 57 -3.97 -4.48 -3.37
CA TRP A 57 -4.39 -5.65 -2.59
C TRP A 57 -3.58 -6.91 -2.95
N LYS A 58 -3.35 -7.15 -4.24
CA LYS A 58 -2.57 -8.29 -4.72
C LYS A 58 -1.14 -8.29 -4.17
N ILE A 59 -0.44 -7.15 -4.29
CA ILE A 59 0.92 -7.00 -3.77
C ILE A 59 0.96 -7.32 -2.28
N MET A 60 0.01 -6.78 -1.52
CA MET A 60 -0.04 -7.03 -0.09
C MET A 60 -0.35 -8.49 0.22
N LYS A 61 -1.35 -9.08 -0.46
CA LYS A 61 -1.74 -10.49 -0.26
C LYS A 61 -0.57 -11.44 -0.48
N ASP A 62 0.25 -11.15 -1.49
CA ASP A 62 1.45 -11.92 -1.81
C ASP A 62 2.60 -11.68 -0.80
N ASN A 63 2.49 -10.70 0.10
CA ASN A 63 3.53 -10.27 1.05
C ASN A 63 2.95 -9.92 2.43
N PHE A 64 1.97 -10.71 2.92
CA PHE A 64 1.27 -10.43 4.18
C PHE A 64 2.16 -10.49 5.43
N ASP A 65 3.38 -11.03 5.30
CA ASP A 65 4.37 -11.11 6.38
C ASP A 65 5.01 -9.75 6.70
N LYS A 66 4.77 -8.72 5.88
CA LYS A 66 5.25 -7.36 6.14
C LYS A 66 4.28 -6.59 7.05
N PRO A 67 4.77 -5.60 7.82
CA PRO A 67 3.98 -4.91 8.84
C PRO A 67 3.09 -3.82 8.22
N TRP A 68 2.22 -4.21 7.29
CA TRP A 68 1.29 -3.31 6.64
C TRP A 68 0.28 -2.69 7.62
N SER A 69 -0.13 -1.46 7.33
CA SER A 69 -1.15 -0.74 8.09
C SER A 69 -2.52 -0.94 7.47
N TRP A 70 -3.37 -1.71 8.14
CA TRP A 70 -4.72 -2.01 7.66
C TRP A 70 -5.61 -0.78 7.50
N ASN A 71 -5.39 0.26 8.32
CA ASN A 71 -6.04 1.55 8.13
C ASN A 71 -5.66 2.17 6.78
N GLY A 72 -4.37 2.13 6.41
CA GLY A 72 -3.93 2.67 5.12
C GLY A 72 -4.43 1.86 3.93
N ILE A 73 -4.44 0.53 4.07
CA ILE A 73 -4.96 -0.38 3.05
C ILE A 73 -6.45 -0.14 2.82
N SER A 74 -7.25 -0.05 3.88
CA SER A 74 -8.68 0.19 3.80
C SER A 74 -9.04 1.50 3.10
N LEU A 75 -8.16 2.50 3.15
CA LEU A 75 -8.37 3.78 2.46
C LEU A 75 -7.99 3.75 0.98
N ASN A 76 -7.42 2.65 0.49
CA ASN A 76 -7.06 2.55 -0.92
C ASN A 76 -8.33 2.39 -1.78
N PRO A 77 -8.58 3.30 -2.75
CA PRO A 77 -9.81 3.30 -3.56
C PRO A 77 -9.94 2.09 -4.50
N LYS A 78 -8.94 1.21 -4.53
CA LYS A 78 -8.99 -0.07 -5.26
C LYS A 78 -9.45 -1.24 -4.38
N ILE A 79 -9.67 -1.03 -3.08
CA ILE A 79 -10.24 -2.03 -2.18
C ILE A 79 -11.76 -1.95 -2.27
N THR A 80 -12.33 -2.87 -3.04
CA THR A 80 -13.77 -2.99 -3.21
C THR A 80 -14.42 -3.80 -2.09
N TRP A 81 -15.73 -3.64 -1.92
CA TRP A 81 -16.52 -4.49 -1.01
C TRP A 81 -16.31 -5.99 -1.26
N LYS A 82 -16.20 -6.42 -2.53
CA LYS A 82 -15.95 -7.84 -2.84
C LYS A 82 -14.66 -8.35 -2.19
N ILE A 83 -13.59 -7.57 -2.22
CA ILE A 83 -12.31 -7.93 -1.58
C ILE A 83 -12.50 -8.07 -0.07
N VAL A 84 -13.22 -7.12 0.54
CA VAL A 84 -13.50 -7.11 1.98
C VAL A 84 -14.33 -8.33 2.38
N LYS A 85 -15.43 -8.60 1.66
CA LYS A 85 -16.32 -9.74 1.89
C LYS A 85 -15.59 -11.08 1.78
N ASP A 86 -14.73 -11.25 0.77
CA ASP A 86 -13.96 -12.47 0.56
C ASP A 86 -12.82 -12.66 1.60
N ASN A 87 -12.52 -11.63 2.42
CA ASN A 87 -11.43 -11.63 3.40
C ASN A 87 -11.88 -10.96 4.70
N PHE A 88 -13.10 -11.25 5.15
CA PHE A 88 -13.76 -10.55 6.26
C PHE A 88 -13.06 -10.78 7.63
N ASP A 89 -12.19 -11.79 7.70
CA ASP A 89 -11.35 -12.11 8.86
C ASP A 89 -10.18 -11.12 9.06
N LYS A 90 -9.97 -10.20 8.12
CA LYS A 90 -8.91 -9.18 8.20
C LYS A 90 -9.40 -7.91 8.90
N PRO A 91 -8.49 -7.17 9.58
CA PRO A 91 -8.87 -6.01 10.40
C PRO A 91 -9.08 -4.76 9.54
N TRP A 92 -10.05 -4.83 8.62
CA TRP A 92 -10.46 -3.71 7.78
C TRP A 92 -10.96 -2.52 8.62
N SER A 93 -10.56 -1.31 8.25
CA SER A 93 -11.15 -0.08 8.75
C SER A 93 -12.49 0.20 8.06
N CYS A 94 -13.47 0.67 8.84
CA CYS A 94 -14.76 1.17 8.36
C CYS A 94 -14.66 2.48 7.57
N ALA A 95 -13.48 3.09 7.51
CA ALA A 95 -13.21 4.29 6.71
C ALA A 95 -13.04 4.00 5.21
N ASN A 96 -13.14 2.73 4.77
CA ASN A 96 -13.11 2.42 3.34
C ASN A 96 -14.34 3.05 2.66
N PRO A 97 -14.14 3.97 1.69
CA PRO A 97 -15.25 4.66 1.03
C PRO A 97 -16.17 3.71 0.23
N ASP A 98 -15.68 2.54 -0.19
CA ASP A 98 -16.45 1.50 -0.87
C ASP A 98 -17.18 0.55 0.09
N ILE A 99 -16.99 0.69 1.41
CA ILE A 99 -17.81 0.03 2.44
C ILE A 99 -18.84 1.06 2.93
N THR A 100 -19.90 1.26 2.15
CA THR A 100 -20.98 2.17 2.52
C THR A 100 -21.97 1.49 3.47
N TRP A 101 -22.71 2.29 4.25
CA TRP A 101 -23.79 1.78 5.09
C TRP A 101 -24.88 1.05 4.30
N ASP A 102 -25.05 1.38 3.02
CA ASP A 102 -26.01 0.71 2.13
C ASP A 102 -25.58 -0.73 1.86
N ILE A 103 -24.29 -0.95 1.59
CA ILE A 103 -23.72 -2.30 1.41
C ILE A 103 -23.84 -3.14 2.70
N VAL A 104 -23.65 -2.52 3.86
CA VAL A 104 -23.78 -3.20 5.16
C VAL A 104 -25.23 -3.64 5.39
N LYS A 105 -26.22 -2.80 5.09
CA LYS A 105 -27.65 -3.13 5.23
C LYS A 105 -28.08 -4.27 4.30
N ASP A 106 -27.60 -4.28 3.06
CA ASP A 106 -27.96 -5.29 2.06
C ASP A 106 -27.35 -6.68 2.34
N ASN A 107 -26.38 -6.77 3.26
CA ASN A 107 -25.67 -8.03 3.58
C ASN A 107 -25.84 -8.47 5.05
N LEU A 108 -26.58 -7.73 5.89
CA LEU A 108 -27.03 -8.16 7.21
C LEU A 108 -28.42 -8.79 7.05
N ILE A 109 -28.47 -10.13 7.02
CA ILE A 109 -29.69 -10.91 7.18
C ILE A 109 -29.86 -11.23 8.67
#